data_AF-A0A183VC82-F1
#
_entry.id   AF-A0A183VC82-F1
#
_cell.length_a   1.000
_cell.length_b   1.000
_cell.length_c   1.000
_cell.angle_alpha   90.00
_cell.angle_beta   90.00
_cell.angle_gamma   90.00
#
_symmetry.space_group_name_H-M   'P 1'
#
loop_
_entity.id
_entity.type
_entity.pdbx_description
1 polymer ?
#
loop_
_entity_poly.entity_id
_entity_poly.type
_entity_poly.pdbx_seq_one_letter_code
_entity_poly.pdbx_strand_id
1 'polypeptide(L)' 'MAFSVRDPVYNSTFRPSSQRGFASRLRVRSRCYDAHLVIDGGAAYKFNDGAEAILEVHPEDALKTVIFR' A
#
# COMPACT_ATOMS: atom_id res chain seq x y z
N MET A 1 0.35 12.17 -2.34
CA MET A 1 -0.34 11.28 -3.32
C MET A 1 0.41 9.97 -3.37
N ALA A 2 -0.25 8.84 -3.15
CA ALA A 2 0.37 7.52 -3.32
C ALA A 2 -0.06 6.95 -4.68
N PHE A 3 0.90 6.52 -5.49
CA PHE A 3 0.61 5.74 -6.69
C PHE A 3 0.61 4.27 -6.31
N SER A 4 -0.53 3.60 -6.44
CA SER A 4 -0.60 2.17 -6.13
C SER A 4 -0.42 1.36 -7.42
N VAL A 5 0.75 0.76 -7.61
CA VAL A 5 0.84 -0.41 -8.50
C VAL A 5 0.35 -1.59 -7.68
N ARG A 6 -0.91 -1.97 -7.88
CA ARG A 6 -1.35 -3.28 -7.44
C ARG A 6 -0.92 -4.26 -8.51
N ASP A 7 0.09 -5.07 -8.20
CA ASP A 7 0.37 -6.30 -8.93
C ASP A 7 -0.16 -7.48 -8.11
N PRO A 8 -1.50 -7.63 -8.01
CA PRO A 8 -2.07 -8.67 -7.17
C PRO A 8 -1.78 -10.04 -7.81
N VAL A 9 -1.53 -11.02 -6.96
CA VAL A 9 -1.58 -12.42 -7.40
C VAL A 9 -3.03 -12.75 -7.76
N TYR A 10 -3.30 -12.82 -9.06
CA TYR A 10 -4.60 -13.27 -9.54
C TYR A 10 -4.75 -14.76 -9.34
N ASN A 11 -5.85 -15.18 -8.74
CA ASN A 11 -6.18 -16.59 -8.53
C ASN A 11 -7.70 -16.78 -8.43
N SER A 12 -8.14 -17.98 -8.07
CA SER A 12 -9.56 -18.30 -7.91
C SER A 12 -10.27 -17.47 -6.84
N THR A 13 -9.52 -16.90 -5.89
CA THR A 13 -10.01 -16.02 -4.82
C THR A 13 -9.94 -14.54 -5.22
N PHE A 14 -8.87 -14.13 -5.92
CA PHE A 14 -8.63 -12.73 -6.33
C PHE A 14 -8.69 -12.61 -7.86
N ARG A 15 -9.84 -12.17 -8.37
CA ARG A 15 -10.03 -11.96 -9.80
C ARG A 15 -9.23 -10.76 -10.33
N PRO A 16 -8.89 -10.75 -11.64
CA PRO A 16 -8.37 -9.57 -12.32
C PRO A 16 -9.14 -8.30 -11.98
N SER A 17 -8.41 -7.23 -11.63
CA SER A 17 -8.98 -5.92 -11.38
C SER A 17 -8.18 -4.86 -12.12
N SER A 18 -8.84 -3.79 -12.57
CA SER A 18 -8.13 -2.69 -13.20
C SER A 18 -7.14 -2.06 -12.22
N GLN A 19 -5.94 -1.75 -12.71
CA GLN A 19 -5.01 -0.90 -11.97
C GLN A 19 -5.66 0.46 -11.81
N ARG A 20 -5.85 0.88 -10.55
CA ARG A 20 -6.38 2.20 -10.22
C ARG A 20 -5.17 3.05 -9.86
N GLY A 21 -5.01 4.18 -10.53
CA GLY A 21 -3.82 5.04 -10.45
C GLY A 21 -3.54 5.60 -9.04
N PHE A 22 -3.78 6.90 -8.85
CA PHE A 22 -3.53 7.53 -7.55
C PHE A 22 -4.68 7.27 -6.57
N ALA A 23 -4.32 7.01 -5.31
CA ALA A 23 -5.28 6.91 -4.20
C ALA A 23 -4.90 7.90 -3.10
N SER A 24 -5.92 8.49 -2.46
CA SER A 24 -5.77 9.29 -1.23
C SER A 24 -5.78 8.41 0.02
N ARG A 25 -6.39 7.23 -0.06
CA ARG A 25 -6.52 6.25 1.01
C ARG A 25 -6.37 4.83 0.47
N LEU A 26 -5.56 4.02 1.16
CA LEU A 26 -5.41 2.59 0.90
C LEU A 26 -5.70 1.82 2.18
N ARG A 27 -6.58 0.83 2.11
CA ARG A 27 -6.79 -0.17 3.16
C ARG A 27 -6.25 -1.51 2.69
N VAL A 28 -5.35 -2.10 3.45
CA VAL A 28 -4.73 -3.39 3.17
C VAL A 28 -5.05 -4.33 4.33
N ARG A 29 -5.63 -5.49 4.03
CA ARG A 29 -5.88 -6.55 5.00
C ARG A 29 -5.12 -7.80 4.59
N SER A 30 -4.30 -8.31 5.49
CA SER A 30 -3.51 -9.51 5.22
C SER A 30 -4.38 -10.76 5.31
N ARG A 31 -4.07 -11.71 4.43
CA ARG A 31 -4.54 -13.11 4.48
C ARG A 31 -3.38 -14.11 4.50
N CYS A 32 -2.17 -13.62 4.78
CA CYS A 32 -0.94 -14.40 4.69
C CYS A 32 -0.54 -14.98 6.05
N TYR A 33 0.03 -16.18 6.08
CA TYR A 33 0.39 -16.83 7.33
C TYR A 33 1.67 -16.25 7.98
N ASP A 34 2.71 -16.03 7.18
CA ASP A 34 3.98 -15.42 7.60
C ASP A 34 4.33 -14.32 6.60
N ALA A 35 3.96 -13.08 6.92
CA ALA A 35 4.08 -11.95 6.02
C ALA A 35 4.55 -10.70 6.75
N HIS A 36 5.10 -9.78 5.96
CA HIS A 36 5.58 -8.50 6.44
C HIS A 36 5.07 -7.36 5.56
N LEU A 37 4.74 -6.23 6.19
CA LEU A 37 4.50 -4.96 5.52
C LEU A 37 5.82 -4.18 5.57
N VAL A 38 6.40 -3.94 4.39
CA VAL A 38 7.66 -3.20 4.24
C VAL A 38 7.36 -1.77 3.82
N ILE A 39 7.86 -0.80 4.59
CA ILE A 39 7.70 0.64 4.35
C ILE A 39 9.06 1.23 3.99
N ASP A 40 9.14 1.88 2.83
CA ASP A 40 10.32 2.59 2.31
C ASP A 40 11.61 1.73 2.23
N GLY A 41 11.47 0.39 2.25
CA GLY A 41 12.59 -0.56 2.27
C GLY A 41 13.39 -0.62 3.58
N GLY A 42 13.21 0.33 4.50
CA GLY A 42 13.97 0.40 5.76
C GLY A 42 13.29 -0.25 6.96
N ALA A 43 11.97 -0.40 6.95
CA ALA A 43 11.21 -0.97 8.06
C ALA A 43 10.30 -2.11 7.59
N ALA A 44 10.30 -3.23 8.33
CA ALA A 44 9.44 -4.38 8.07
C ALA A 44 8.65 -4.73 9.33
N TYR A 45 7.33 -4.74 9.21
CA TYR A 45 6.41 -5.04 10.31
C TYR A 45 5.74 -6.39 10.05
N LYS A 46 5.65 -7.27 11.05
CA LYS A 46 4.85 -8.49 10.94
C LYS A 46 3.41 -8.13 10.57
N PHE A 47 2.90 -8.81 9.55
CA PHE A 47 1.62 -8.48 8.91
C PHE A 47 0.89 -9.75 8.47
N ASN A 48 0.67 -10.65 9.43
CA ASN A 48 0.03 -11.95 9.24
C ASN A 48 -1.49 -11.83 9.11
N ASP A 49 -2.18 -12.96 8.88
CA ASP A 49 -3.62 -13.02 8.62
C ASP A 49 -4.43 -12.22 9.66
N GLY A 50 -5.34 -11.41 9.16
CA GLY A 50 -6.18 -10.54 9.97
C GLY A 50 -5.55 -9.17 10.27
N ALA A 51 -4.23 -8.99 10.10
CA ALA A 51 -3.60 -7.68 10.23
C ALA A 51 -4.14 -6.69 9.21
N GLU A 52 -4.22 -5.42 9.61
CA GLU A 52 -4.76 -4.35 8.79
C GLU A 52 -3.89 -3.11 8.85
N ALA A 53 -3.70 -2.47 7.69
CA ALA A 53 -3.01 -1.19 7.54
C ALA A 53 -3.90 -0.23 6.74
N ILE A 54 -3.97 1.01 7.23
CA ILE A 54 -4.60 2.12 6.54
C ILE A 54 -3.49 3.11 6.22
N LEU A 55 -3.30 3.40 4.94
CA LEU A 55 -2.33 4.38 4.46
C LEU A 55 -3.09 5.57 3.88
N GLU A 56 -2.86 6.73 4.47
CA GLU A 56 -3.48 8.00 4.10
C GLU A 56 -2.39 9.07 4.02
N VAL A 57 -2.59 10.05 3.15
CA VAL A 57 -1.72 11.23 3.08
C VAL A 57 -2.49 12.44 3.58
N HIS A 58 -2.06 12.96 4.71
CA HIS A 58 -2.52 14.23 5.25
C HIS A 58 -1.75 15.37 4.56
N PRO A 59 -2.42 16.38 3.96
CA PRO A 59 -1.73 17.49 3.28
C PRO A 59 -0.71 18.22 4.14
N GLU A 60 -0.97 18.35 5.44
CA GLU A 60 -0.11 18.95 6.44
C GLU A 60 1.20 18.19 6.66
N ASP A 61 1.18 16.86 6.48
CA ASP A 61 2.32 15.96 6.67
C ASP A 61 2.95 15.51 5.35
N ALA A 62 2.43 16.01 4.22
CA ALA A 62 2.90 15.60 2.91
C ALA A 62 4.34 16.08 2.67
N LEU A 63 5.20 15.16 2.22
CA LEU A 63 6.54 15.50 1.74
C LEU A 63 6.46 16.56 0.64
N LYS A 64 7.25 17.62 0.80
CA LYS A 64 7.33 18.71 -0.18
C LYS A 64 8.43 18.41 -1.18
N THR A 65 8.06 18.29 -2.45
CA THR A 65 9.03 18.22 -3.54
C THR A 65 9.54 19.62 -3.85
N VAL A 66 10.84 19.86 -3.66
CA VAL A 66 11.48 21.10 -4.12
C VAL A 66 11.64 21.03 -5.62
N ILE A 67 11.10 22.02 -6.33
CA ILE A 67 11.30 22.17 -7.78
C ILE A 67 12.38 23.23 -7.97
N PHE A 68 13.57 22.80 -8.40
CA PHE A 68 14.61 23.71 -8.87
C PHE A 68 14.25 24.19 -10.28
N ARG A 69 14.29 25.51 -10.50
CA ARG A 69 14.15 26.15 -11.81
C ARG A 69 15.48 26.67 -12.28
#